data_AF-A0A2N2DP03-F1
#
_entry.id   AF-A0A2N2DP03-F1
#
_cell.length_a   1.000
_cell.length_b   1.000
_cell.length_c   1.000
_cell.angle_alpha   90.00
_cell.angle_beta   90.00
_cell.angle_gamma   90.00
#
_symmetry.space_group_name_H-M   'P 1'
#
loop_
_entity.id
_entity.type
_entity.pdbx_description
1 polymer ?
#
loop_
_entity_poly.entity_id
_entity_poly.type
_entity_poly.pdbx_seq_one_letter_code
_entity_poly.pdbx_strand_id
1 'polypeptide(L)'
;MIEKSKKNMKNRKGFTLIELIVVIVIIGILAAIIIPRLSGFTDTATNKANLASARTVYSAAAVSEAASKGAVYEIADLVDKGFLETDPGAGFDVTYNTTGIAVTYPLADGGTDTYPE
;
A
#
# COMPACT_ATOMS: atom_id res chain seq x y z
N MET A 1 14.40 72.65 -26.68
CA MET A 1 13.61 71.61 -25.99
C MET A 1 14.50 70.38 -25.87
N ILE A 2 15.03 70.04 -24.69
CA ILE A 2 15.93 68.89 -24.50
C ILE A 2 15.22 67.90 -23.57
N GLU A 3 14.85 66.75 -24.12
CA GLU A 3 14.11 65.69 -23.42
C GLU A 3 15.10 64.75 -22.71
N LYS A 4 15.20 64.87 -21.38
CA LYS A 4 16.03 63.97 -20.56
C LYS A 4 15.36 62.59 -20.47
N SER A 5 15.90 61.61 -21.21
CA SER A 5 15.59 60.20 -20.97
C SER A 5 16.12 59.76 -19.60
N LYS A 6 15.20 59.55 -18.65
CA LYS A 6 15.46 59.04 -17.30
C LYS A 6 15.72 57.53 -17.41
N LYS A 7 16.99 57.14 -17.47
CA LYS A 7 17.43 55.73 -17.47
C LYS A 7 17.08 55.09 -16.13
N ASN A 8 15.98 54.34 -16.08
CA ASN A 8 15.59 53.53 -14.92
C ASN A 8 16.61 52.41 -14.71
N MET A 9 17.58 52.63 -13.82
CA MET A 9 18.46 51.57 -13.32
C MET A 9 17.62 50.62 -12.45
N LYS A 10 17.08 49.57 -13.07
CA LYS A 10 16.41 48.48 -12.35
C LYS A 10 17.44 47.84 -11.42
N ASN A 11 17.25 48.03 -10.12
CA ASN A 11 18.10 47.50 -9.07
C ASN A 11 17.98 45.97 -9.07
N ARG A 12 18.89 45.28 -9.78
CA ARG A 12 18.91 43.81 -9.82
C ARG A 12 19.49 43.30 -8.50
N LYS A 13 18.64 43.17 -7.49
CA LYS A 13 18.96 42.40 -6.28
C LYS A 13 19.07 40.93 -6.71
N GLY A 14 20.29 40.48 -6.95
CA GLY A 14 20.60 39.08 -7.23
C GLY A 14 20.57 38.27 -5.93
N PHE A 15 20.09 37.04 -6.04
CA PHE A 15 20.16 36.02 -4.99
C PHE A 15 21.63 35.81 -4.59
N THR A 16 21.93 35.79 -3.30
CA THR A 16 23.31 35.52 -2.87
C THR A 16 23.60 34.02 -2.93
N LEU A 17 24.83 33.64 -3.26
CA LEU A 17 25.23 32.23 -3.25
C LEU A 17 25.07 31.60 -1.86
N ILE A 18 25.25 32.39 -0.80
CA ILE A 18 25.08 31.92 0.58
C ILE A 18 23.63 31.56 0.89
N GLU A 19 22.65 32.32 0.38
CA GLU A 19 21.22 31.97 0.53
C GLU A 19 20.90 30.64 -0.14
N LEU A 20 21.49 30.35 -1.30
CA LEU A 20 21.29 29.08 -1.98
C LEU A 20 21.94 27.91 -1.21
N ILE A 21 23.13 28.12 -0.66
CA ILE A 21 23.86 27.10 0.12
C ILE A 21 23.10 26.72 1.38
N VAL A 22 22.54 27.68 2.11
CA VAL A 22 21.75 27.39 3.33
C VAL A 22 20.50 26.57 2.98
N VAL A 23 19.83 26.86 1.87
CA VAL A 23 18.62 26.13 1.44
C VAL A 23 18.93 24.68 1.11
N ILE A 24 19.98 24.39 0.33
CA ILE A 24 20.33 23.00 -0.01
C ILE A 24 20.79 22.20 1.23
N VAL A 25 21.42 22.86 2.21
CA VAL A 25 21.79 22.23 3.49
C VAL A 25 20.53 21.83 4.27
N ILE A 26 19.54 22.72 4.38
CA ILE A 26 18.29 22.41 5.08
C ILE A 26 17.52 21.29 4.35
N ILE A 27 17.40 21.36 3.03
CA ILE A 27 16.75 20.31 2.23
C ILE A 27 17.49 18.97 2.37
N GLY A 28 18.83 18.98 2.41
CA GLY A 28 19.64 17.78 2.63
C GLY A 28 19.38 17.12 3.98
N ILE A 29 19.29 17.91 5.07
CA ILE A 29 18.97 17.39 6.41
C ILE A 29 17.56 16.82 6.46
N LEU A 30 16.57 17.51 5.88
CA LEU A 30 15.18 17.03 5.86
C LEU A 30 15.05 15.73 5.04
N ALA A 31 15.70 15.67 3.87
CA ALA A 31 15.67 14.48 3.03
C ALA A 31 16.28 13.26 3.74
N ALA A 32 17.39 13.44 4.46
CA ALA A 32 18.07 12.35 5.18
C ALA A 32 17.18 11.68 6.25
N ILE A 33 16.31 12.44 6.92
CA ILE A 33 15.42 11.93 7.97
C ILE A 33 14.16 11.27 7.40
N ILE A 34 13.66 11.76 6.26
CA ILE A 34 12.38 11.34 5.68
C ILE A 34 12.48 9.96 5.00
N ILE A 35 13.54 9.71 4.25
CA ILE A 35 13.71 8.49 3.42
C ILE A 35 13.60 7.16 4.22
N PRO A 36 14.30 6.95 5.35
CA PRO A 36 14.30 5.65 6.03
C PRO A 36 12.94 5.28 6.65
N ARG A 37 12.09 6.26 6.96
CA ARG A 37 10.78 6.01 7.60
C ARG A 37 9.74 5.45 6.63
N LEU A 38 9.90 5.71 5.33
CA LEU A 38 8.91 5.32 4.33
C LEU A 38 9.03 3.84 3.94
N SER A 39 10.25 3.27 3.96
CA SER A 39 10.52 1.94 3.41
C SER A 39 9.84 0.78 4.14
N GLY A 40 9.63 0.84 5.46
CA GLY A 40 9.00 -0.27 6.20
C GLY A 40 7.49 -0.11 6.41
N PHE A 41 6.97 1.09 6.19
CA PHE A 41 5.55 1.39 6.44
C PHE A 41 4.65 0.78 5.36
N THR A 42 5.12 0.77 4.10
CA THR A 42 4.41 0.19 2.95
C THR A 42 4.20 -1.31 3.11
N ASP A 43 5.22 -2.03 3.59
CA ASP A 43 5.19 -3.48 3.69
C ASP A 43 4.24 -3.93 4.80
N THR A 44 4.32 -3.25 5.94
CA THR A 44 3.41 -3.49 7.08
C THR A 44 1.96 -3.18 6.72
N ALA A 45 1.71 -2.10 5.97
CA ALA A 45 0.37 -1.74 5.53
C ALA A 45 -0.19 -2.79 4.55
N THR A 46 0.64 -3.27 3.63
CA THR A 46 0.29 -4.32 2.66
C THR A 46 -0.04 -5.63 3.36
N ASN A 47 0.81 -6.09 4.28
CA ASN A 47 0.57 -7.33 5.04
C ASN A 47 -0.74 -7.26 5.84
N LYS A 48 -1.03 -6.11 6.47
CA LYS A 48 -2.28 -5.91 7.21
C LYS A 48 -3.51 -5.90 6.30
N ALA A 49 -3.40 -5.30 5.11
CA ALA A 49 -4.47 -5.31 4.12
C ALA A 49 -4.75 -6.73 3.59
N ASN A 50 -3.69 -7.50 3.32
CA ASN A 50 -3.81 -8.88 2.86
C ASN A 50 -4.39 -9.79 3.94
N LEU A 51 -3.94 -9.66 5.20
CA LEU A 51 -4.53 -10.37 6.34
C LEU A 51 -6.01 -10.04 6.53
N ALA A 52 -6.41 -8.77 6.38
CA ALA A 52 -7.82 -8.39 6.45
C ALA A 52 -8.64 -9.05 5.33
N SER A 53 -8.08 -9.10 4.12
CA SER A 53 -8.71 -9.79 2.98
C SER A 53 -8.80 -11.30 3.23
N ALA A 54 -7.76 -11.93 3.78
CA ALA A 54 -7.73 -13.35 4.13
C ALA A 54 -8.83 -13.70 5.16
N ARG A 55 -9.09 -12.83 6.15
CA ARG A 55 -10.19 -13.00 7.11
C ARG A 55 -11.57 -12.97 6.45
N THR A 56 -11.75 -12.08 5.48
CA THR A 56 -12.99 -11.99 4.70
C THR A 56 -13.20 -13.27 3.88
N VAL A 57 -12.16 -13.72 3.18
CA VAL A 57 -12.19 -14.97 2.40
C VAL A 57 -12.46 -16.17 3.31
N TYR A 58 -11.79 -16.26 4.46
CA TYR A 58 -12.02 -17.32 5.45
C TYR A 58 -13.47 -17.35 5.92
N SER A 59 -14.03 -16.18 6.23
CA SER A 59 -15.42 -16.06 6.68
C SER A 59 -16.39 -16.49 5.58
N ALA A 60 -16.13 -16.09 4.33
CA ALA A 60 -16.90 -16.52 3.16
C ALA A 60 -16.84 -18.05 2.97
N ALA A 61 -15.65 -18.63 3.05
CA ALA A 61 -15.44 -20.08 2.96
C ALA A 61 -16.21 -20.83 4.06
N ALA A 62 -16.12 -20.37 5.32
CA ALA A 62 -16.83 -20.97 6.46
C ALA A 62 -18.35 -20.91 6.31
N VAL A 63 -18.89 -19.77 5.86
CA VAL A 63 -20.33 -19.62 5.60
C VAL A 63 -20.77 -20.53 4.45
N SER A 64 -19.95 -20.64 3.40
CA SER A 64 -20.26 -21.47 2.23
C SER A 64 -20.32 -22.96 2.57
N GLU A 65 -19.44 -23.43 3.45
CA GLU A 65 -19.42 -24.82 3.93
C GLU A 65 -20.68 -25.13 4.72
N ALA A 66 -21.06 -24.24 5.65
CA ALA A 66 -22.26 -24.36 6.45
C ALA A 66 -23.55 -24.33 5.59
N ALA A 67 -23.60 -23.44 4.59
CA ALA A 67 -24.74 -23.33 3.69
C ALA A 67 -24.86 -24.53 2.72
N SER A 68 -23.73 -25.10 2.31
CA SER A 68 -23.66 -26.11 1.25
C SER A 68 -23.42 -27.53 1.76
N LYS A 69 -23.60 -27.78 3.07
CA LYS A 69 -23.44 -29.10 3.72
C LYS A 69 -22.05 -29.73 3.47
N GLY A 70 -20.99 -28.95 3.66
CA GLY A 70 -19.61 -29.45 3.54
C GLY A 70 -19.04 -29.40 2.12
N ALA A 71 -19.68 -28.69 1.19
CA ALA A 71 -19.08 -28.44 -0.11
C ALA A 71 -17.85 -27.53 0.03
N VAL A 72 -16.79 -27.91 -0.66
CA VAL A 72 -15.52 -27.18 -0.75
C VAL A 72 -15.54 -26.33 -2.02
N TYR A 73 -15.16 -25.06 -1.88
CA TYR A 73 -15.17 -24.10 -2.98
C TYR A 73 -13.84 -23.37 -3.07
N GLU A 74 -13.35 -23.24 -4.29
CA GLU A 74 -12.24 -22.34 -4.61
C GLU A 74 -12.69 -20.88 -4.50
N ILE A 75 -11.76 -19.93 -4.47
CA ILE A 75 -12.08 -18.50 -4.38
C ILE A 75 -13.03 -18.05 -5.50
N ALA A 76 -12.80 -18.51 -6.73
CA ALA A 76 -13.67 -18.20 -7.87
C ALA A 76 -15.12 -18.68 -7.64
N ASP A 77 -15.28 -19.88 -7.09
CA ASP A 77 -16.59 -20.42 -6.73
C ASP A 77 -17.28 -19.61 -5.62
N LEU A 78 -16.53 -19.10 -4.64
CA LEU A 78 -17.06 -18.26 -3.57
C LEU A 78 -17.60 -16.93 -4.12
N VAL A 79 -16.94 -16.37 -5.13
CA VAL A 79 -17.42 -15.17 -5.83
C VAL A 79 -18.65 -15.48 -6.66
N ASP A 80 -18.62 -16.52 -7.49
CA ASP A 80 -19.74 -16.89 -8.37
C ASP A 80 -21.01 -17.24 -7.61
N LYS A 81 -20.87 -17.84 -6.42
CA LYS A 81 -21.99 -18.18 -5.54
C LYS A 81 -22.40 -17.03 -4.60
N GLY A 82 -21.72 -15.89 -4.67
CA GLY A 82 -22.06 -14.69 -3.91
C GLY A 82 -21.71 -14.74 -2.42
N PHE A 83 -20.84 -15.67 -2.00
CA PHE A 83 -20.30 -15.69 -0.64
C PHE A 83 -19.19 -14.66 -0.45
N LEU A 84 -18.49 -14.31 -1.53
CA LEU A 84 -17.44 -13.31 -1.56
C LEU A 84 -17.78 -12.26 -2.62
N GLU A 85 -17.63 -10.97 -2.28
CA GLU A 85 -18.05 -9.89 -3.19
C GLU A 85 -17.08 -9.70 -4.35
N THR A 86 -15.78 -9.89 -4.10
CA THR A 86 -14.71 -9.72 -5.09
C THR A 86 -13.54 -10.65 -4.77
N ASP A 87 -12.90 -11.15 -5.83
CA ASP A 87 -11.65 -11.91 -5.71
C ASP A 87 -10.54 -11.01 -5.12
N PRO A 88 -9.85 -11.41 -4.04
CA PRO A 88 -8.75 -10.66 -3.42
C PRO A 88 -7.50 -10.55 -4.31
N GLY A 89 -7.43 -11.32 -5.40
CA GLY A 89 -6.34 -11.31 -6.37
C GLY A 89 -5.35 -12.45 -6.19
N ALA A 90 -4.23 -12.35 -6.92
CA ALA A 90 -3.21 -13.40 -6.94
C ALA A 90 -2.57 -13.63 -5.56
N GLY A 91 -2.27 -14.89 -5.25
CA GLY A 91 -1.58 -15.29 -4.01
C GLY A 91 -2.51 -15.61 -2.84
N PHE A 92 -3.83 -15.50 -3.03
CA PHE A 92 -4.81 -16.01 -2.08
C PHE A 92 -5.26 -17.42 -2.47
N ASP A 93 -5.34 -18.32 -1.49
CA ASP A 93 -5.78 -19.70 -1.68
C ASP A 93 -6.59 -20.17 -0.47
N VAL A 94 -7.64 -20.98 -0.69
CA VAL A 94 -8.47 -21.53 0.38
C VAL A 94 -8.23 -23.03 0.45
N THR A 95 -7.68 -23.48 1.57
CA THR A 95 -7.45 -24.89 1.84
C THR A 95 -8.43 -25.41 2.88
N TYR A 96 -9.05 -26.54 2.59
CA TYR A 96 -9.94 -27.26 3.50
C TYR A 96 -9.23 -28.51 4.01
N ASN A 97 -9.05 -28.63 5.31
CA ASN A 97 -8.41 -29.78 5.94
C ASN A 97 -9.30 -30.40 7.02
N THR A 98 -8.88 -31.54 7.58
CA THR A 98 -9.66 -32.25 8.62
C THR A 98 -9.84 -31.45 9.91
N THR A 99 -9.02 -30.41 10.11
CA THR A 99 -9.01 -29.54 11.28
C THR A 99 -9.82 -28.25 11.06
N GLY A 100 -10.20 -27.95 9.81
CA GLY A 100 -11.00 -26.79 9.43
C GLY A 100 -10.56 -26.13 8.12
N ILE A 101 -10.91 -24.86 7.97
CA ILE A 101 -10.57 -24.03 6.81
C ILE A 101 -9.32 -23.22 7.12
N ALA A 102 -8.46 -23.03 6.12
CA ALA A 102 -7.31 -22.14 6.15
C ALA A 102 -7.25 -21.33 4.85
N VAL A 103 -6.74 -20.10 4.93
CA VAL A 103 -6.56 -19.19 3.81
C VAL A 103 -5.12 -18.75 3.75
N THR A 104 -4.41 -19.14 2.71
CA THR A 104 -3.07 -18.63 2.42
C THR A 104 -3.18 -17.29 1.72
N TYR A 105 -2.33 -16.33 2.06
CA TYR A 105 -2.33 -14.97 1.52
C TYR A 105 -0.90 -14.44 1.32
N PRO A 106 -0.68 -13.50 0.38
CA PRO A 106 0.66 -13.02 0.06
C PRO A 106 1.17 -11.98 1.07
N LEU A 107 2.47 -11.96 1.29
CA LEU A 107 3.19 -10.95 2.07
C LEU A 107 3.97 -10.00 1.14
N ALA A 108 4.25 -8.80 1.63
CA ALA A 108 4.95 -7.74 0.90
C ALA A 108 6.39 -8.13 0.51
N ASP A 109 7.01 -9.06 1.22
CA ASP A 109 8.33 -9.61 0.92
C ASP A 109 8.32 -10.69 -0.18
N GLY A 110 7.14 -10.99 -0.74
CA GLY A 110 6.93 -12.06 -1.72
C GLY A 110 6.73 -13.44 -1.11
N GLY A 111 6.74 -13.55 0.22
CA GLY A 111 6.33 -14.75 0.94
C GLY A 111 4.82 -14.92 1.00
N THR A 112 4.39 -15.94 1.72
CA THR A 112 2.99 -16.23 2.00
C THR A 112 2.81 -16.56 3.47
N ASP A 113 1.64 -16.25 4.01
CA ASP A 113 1.23 -16.62 5.36
C ASP A 113 -0.18 -17.21 5.34
N THR A 114 -0.65 -17.81 6.44
CA THR A 114 -1.93 -18.53 6.48
C THR A 114 -2.81 -18.06 7.64
N TYR A 115 -4.12 -17.99 7.40
CA TYR A 115 -5.13 -17.62 8.38
C TYR A 115 -6.29 -18.64 8.43
N PRO A 116 -6.74 -19.09 9.61
CA PRO A 116 -6.10 -18.93 10.92
C PRO A 116 -4.77 -19.69 11.00
N GLU A 117 -3.90 -19.27 11.94
CA GLU A 117 -2.64 -19.97 12.28
C GLU A 117 -2.88 -21.40 12.81
#